data_AF-A0A401R5Z4-F1
#
_entry.id   AF-A0A401R5Z4-F1
#
_cell.length_a   1.000
_cell.length_b   1.000
_cell.length_c   1.000
_cell.angle_alpha   90.00
_cell.angle_beta   90.00
_cell.angle_gamma   90.00
#
_symmetry.space_group_name_H-M   'P 1'
#
loop_
_entity.id
_entity.type
_entity.pdbx_description
1 polymer ?
#
loop_
_entity_poly.entity_id
_entity_poly.type
_entity_poly.pdbx_seq_one_letter_code
_entity_poly.pdbx_strand_id
1 'polypeptide(L)'
;MVMRDGDVLDVRPGGAPSRAAPEDHGAYHTTAFFLTLYASALAAWTVYGIVQGDGSLWDFVEGLFNPGASPASQLVGPYEWAFAAAFLATAGLAVAHRRAARSAALFSGCFLLAVSLREAVGLFDAAYRDQYATDPLGGWALATRVLGLVVAVAVLTTMFPAAEHRRRRRAESAPAAPRPAPCARDRRLSRICGVLFLVMGLARLAWTVRDLTTAGMDTARYLRGAVDGSVLGTLNLAASTEFTTLGSVLGFLVLGVLAFRARRDVRGALLVFASIQLYLTVRTVVWLTVTDFFNQSFETPEGALSMATTAFELAAMTSAVVLVMGAGAGRGDDVPGDDRAP
;
A
#
# COMPACT_ATOMS: atom_id res chain seq x y z
N MET A 1 38.60 -36.28 -40.62
CA MET A 1 38.14 -36.44 -39.23
C MET A 1 38.28 -35.08 -38.58
N VAL A 2 37.19 -34.30 -38.51
CA VAL A 2 37.21 -32.89 -38.11
C VAL A 2 36.65 -32.81 -36.70
N MET A 3 37.52 -32.51 -35.73
CA MET A 3 37.15 -32.21 -34.36
C MET A 3 36.37 -30.89 -34.33
N ARG A 4 35.15 -30.95 -33.80
CA ARG A 4 34.28 -29.78 -33.61
C ARG A 4 34.61 -29.22 -32.24
N ASP A 5 35.45 -28.18 -32.22
CA ASP A 5 35.84 -27.47 -31.02
C ASP A 5 34.65 -26.77 -30.37
N GLY A 6 34.48 -27.02 -29.07
CA GLY A 6 34.23 -25.99 -28.08
C GLY A 6 32.96 -25.17 -28.23
N ASP A 7 31.80 -25.82 -28.26
CA ASP A 7 30.56 -25.16 -27.85
C ASP A 7 30.62 -24.99 -26.33
N VAL A 8 31.34 -23.96 -25.89
CA VAL A 8 31.40 -23.51 -24.50
C VAL A 8 29.98 -23.06 -24.17
N LEU A 9 29.21 -23.99 -23.60
CA LEU A 9 27.97 -23.74 -22.91
C LEU A 9 28.26 -22.66 -21.86
N ASP A 10 28.04 -21.40 -22.23
CA ASP A 10 27.97 -20.25 -21.31
C ASP A 10 26.71 -20.47 -20.47
N VAL A 11 26.82 -21.39 -19.50
CA VAL A 11 25.83 -21.62 -18.46
C VAL A 11 25.87 -20.41 -17.56
N ARG A 12 25.30 -19.30 -18.03
CA ARG A 12 25.01 -18.16 -17.17
C ARG A 12 24.11 -18.68 -16.05
N PRO A 13 24.55 -18.61 -14.78
CA PRO A 13 23.74 -19.07 -13.67
C PRO A 13 22.38 -18.36 -13.77
N GLY A 14 21.33 -19.16 -13.99
CA GLY A 14 19.99 -18.65 -14.23
C GLY A 14 19.61 -17.70 -13.09
N GLY A 15 19.42 -16.42 -13.43
CA GLY A 15 19.20 -15.38 -12.44
C GLY A 15 18.10 -15.77 -11.46
N ALA A 16 18.38 -15.61 -10.16
CA ALA A 16 17.45 -15.99 -9.09
C ALA A 16 16.02 -15.52 -9.42
N PRO A 17 15.01 -16.41 -9.37
CA PRO A 17 13.68 -16.18 -9.95
C PRO A 17 12.90 -15.01 -9.32
N SER A 18 13.43 -14.36 -8.28
CA SER A 18 12.85 -13.24 -7.56
C SER A 18 13.39 -11.85 -7.93
N ARG A 19 14.51 -11.75 -8.68
CA ARG A 19 15.12 -10.46 -9.07
C ARG A 19 14.59 -9.93 -10.41
N ALA A 20 14.62 -8.61 -10.57
CA ALA A 20 14.33 -7.89 -11.81
C ALA A 20 15.44 -8.11 -12.84
N ALA A 21 15.16 -7.77 -14.11
CA ALA A 21 16.19 -7.81 -15.16
C ALA A 21 17.16 -6.62 -14.97
N PRO A 22 18.45 -6.77 -15.33
CA PRO A 22 19.46 -5.70 -15.18
C PRO A 22 19.08 -4.39 -15.87
N GLU A 23 18.38 -4.48 -17.00
CA GLU A 23 17.95 -3.33 -17.80
C GLU A 23 16.93 -2.44 -17.07
N ASP A 24 16.17 -3.01 -16.13
CA ASP A 24 15.17 -2.28 -15.34
C ASP A 24 15.78 -1.60 -14.11
N HIS A 25 17.07 -1.80 -13.81
CA HIS A 25 17.70 -1.30 -12.58
C HIS A 25 17.56 0.22 -12.41
N GLY A 26 17.67 0.98 -13.51
CA GLY A 26 17.48 2.43 -13.50
C GLY A 26 16.10 2.84 -12.98
N ALA A 27 15.03 2.23 -13.53
CA ALA A 27 13.66 2.50 -13.09
C ALA A 27 13.47 2.18 -11.59
N TYR A 28 14.04 1.07 -11.13
CA TYR A 28 13.98 0.65 -9.72
C TYR A 28 14.72 1.61 -8.79
N HIS A 29 15.91 2.10 -9.15
CA HIS A 29 16.63 3.11 -8.38
C HIS A 29 15.90 4.44 -8.34
N THR A 30 15.38 4.91 -9.49
CA THR A 30 14.59 6.15 -9.56
C THR A 30 13.36 6.06 -8.66
N THR A 31 12.61 4.96 -8.72
CA THR A 31 11.46 4.73 -7.84
C THR A 31 11.85 4.67 -6.37
N ALA A 32 12.95 3.99 -6.03
CA ALA A 32 13.44 3.94 -4.66
C ALA A 32 13.78 5.34 -4.14
N PHE A 33 14.50 6.13 -4.93
CA PHE A 33 14.88 7.49 -4.58
C PHE A 33 13.65 8.37 -4.30
N PHE A 34 12.69 8.41 -5.23
CA PHE A 34 11.50 9.25 -5.08
C PHE A 34 10.60 8.84 -3.91
N LEU A 35 10.40 7.53 -3.71
CA LEU A 35 9.60 7.03 -2.58
C LEU A 35 10.27 7.31 -1.24
N THR A 36 11.59 7.12 -1.14
CA THR A 36 12.36 7.48 0.06
C THR A 36 12.29 8.98 0.32
N LEU A 37 12.46 9.81 -0.71
CA LEU A 37 12.40 11.27 -0.58
C LEU A 37 11.05 11.74 -0.02
N TYR A 38 9.94 11.21 -0.55
CA TYR A 38 8.61 11.56 -0.03
C TYR A 38 8.38 11.04 1.39
N ALA A 39 8.80 9.81 1.69
CA ALA A 39 8.70 9.26 3.05
C ALA A 39 9.52 10.08 4.06
N SER A 40 10.72 10.54 3.67
CA SER A 40 11.54 11.43 4.49
C SER A 40 10.87 12.79 4.71
N ALA A 41 10.16 13.33 3.70
CA ALA A 41 9.37 14.55 3.88
C ALA A 41 8.26 14.36 4.92
N LEU A 42 7.51 13.26 4.89
CA LEU A 42 6.50 12.95 5.90
C LEU A 42 7.10 12.75 7.30
N ALA A 43 8.26 12.12 7.39
CA ALA A 43 9.00 12.00 8.65
C ALA A 43 9.46 13.38 9.18
N ALA A 44 9.87 14.30 8.30
CA ALA A 44 10.23 15.66 8.70
C ALA A 44 9.03 16.44 9.26
N TRP A 45 7.85 16.34 8.61
CA TRP A 45 6.60 16.92 9.12
C TRP A 45 6.22 16.40 10.50
N THR A 46 6.52 15.14 10.76
CA THR A 46 6.33 14.56 12.08
C THR A 46 7.25 15.16 13.09
N VAL A 47 8.56 15.14 12.82
CA VAL A 47 9.56 15.65 13.75
C VAL A 47 9.23 17.10 14.07
N TYR A 48 8.82 17.86 13.06
CA TYR A 48 8.31 19.22 13.24
C TYR A 48 7.08 19.27 14.16
N GLY A 49 6.05 18.44 13.94
CA GLY A 49 4.87 18.39 14.80
C GLY A 49 5.16 17.98 16.26
N ILE A 50 6.11 17.07 16.47
CA ILE A 50 6.57 16.68 17.82
C ILE A 50 7.25 17.87 18.51
N VAL A 51 8.20 18.51 17.82
CA VAL A 51 8.94 19.66 18.35
C VAL A 51 8.01 20.86 18.63
N GLN A 52 7.03 21.10 17.77
CA GLN A 52 6.07 22.20 17.94
C GLN A 52 5.06 21.93 19.06
N GLY A 53 4.67 20.67 19.27
CA GLY A 53 3.73 20.27 20.32
C GLY A 53 4.36 20.06 21.69
N ASP A 54 5.63 20.44 21.89
CA ASP A 54 6.44 20.12 23.08
C ASP A 54 6.37 18.64 23.50
N GLY A 55 6.15 17.75 22.52
CA GLY A 55 5.96 16.32 22.74
C GLY A 55 7.28 15.56 22.82
N SER A 56 7.28 14.41 23.49
CA SER A 56 8.42 13.51 23.50
C SER A 56 8.34 12.47 22.36
N LEU A 57 9.48 11.90 21.98
CA LEU A 57 9.52 10.77 21.04
C LEU A 57 8.74 9.56 21.58
N TRP A 58 8.63 9.43 22.90
CA TRP A 58 7.85 8.37 23.54
C TRP A 58 6.35 8.57 23.32
N ASP A 59 5.85 9.81 23.46
CA ASP A 59 4.43 10.13 23.21
C ASP A 59 4.05 9.87 21.76
N PHE A 60 4.99 10.08 20.83
CA PHE A 60 4.82 9.69 19.44
C PHE A 60 4.71 8.17 19.26
N VAL A 61 5.64 7.40 19.87
CA VAL A 61 5.62 5.94 19.80
C VAL A 61 4.35 5.37 20.42
N GLU A 62 3.91 5.91 21.55
CA GLU A 62 2.64 5.54 22.17
C GLU A 62 1.46 5.90 21.26
N GLY A 63 1.48 7.11 20.69
CA GLY A 63 0.50 7.61 19.74
C GLY A 63 0.41 6.84 18.42
N LEU A 64 1.41 6.00 18.08
CA LEU A 64 1.32 5.09 16.95
C LEU A 64 0.29 3.98 17.19
N PHE A 65 0.08 3.56 18.44
CA PHE A 65 -0.79 2.44 18.80
C PHE A 65 -2.02 2.86 19.61
N ASN A 66 -1.86 3.82 20.52
CA ASN A 66 -2.92 4.36 21.37
C ASN A 66 -3.37 5.72 20.82
N PRO A 67 -4.55 5.82 20.17
CA PRO A 67 -5.04 7.11 19.70
C PRO A 67 -5.34 8.11 20.84
N GLY A 68 -5.46 7.64 22.08
CA GLY A 68 -5.72 8.49 23.25
C GLY A 68 -4.47 9.08 23.89
N ALA A 69 -3.28 8.58 23.54
CA ALA A 69 -2.03 8.97 24.18
C ALA A 69 -1.48 10.33 23.74
N SER A 70 -1.98 10.92 22.65
CA SER A 70 -1.41 12.17 22.15
C SER A 70 -2.48 13.12 21.60
N PRO A 71 -2.80 14.20 22.33
CA PRO A 71 -3.55 15.34 21.80
C PRO A 71 -2.67 16.31 21.00
N ALA A 72 -1.36 16.05 20.87
CA ALA A 72 -0.48 16.90 20.06
C ALA A 72 -1.01 16.91 18.63
N SER A 73 -1.15 18.10 18.04
CA SER A 73 -1.67 18.33 16.70
C SER A 73 -0.88 17.51 15.68
N GLN A 74 -1.34 16.28 15.42
CA GLN A 74 -0.70 15.40 14.46
C GLN A 74 -0.96 15.98 13.07
N LEU A 75 0.01 16.73 12.56
CA LEU A 75 0.05 17.21 11.18
C LEU A 75 0.00 16.03 10.19
N VAL A 76 0.34 14.83 10.65
CA VAL A 76 0.41 13.58 9.90
C VAL A 76 -0.41 12.53 10.64
N GLY A 77 -1.48 12.05 10.01
CA GLY A 77 -2.36 11.04 10.60
C GLY A 77 -1.81 9.61 10.54
N PRO A 78 -2.52 8.64 11.14
CA PRO A 78 -2.10 7.24 11.16
C PRO A 78 -1.97 6.62 9.76
N TYR A 79 -2.81 7.06 8.81
CA TYR A 79 -2.74 6.58 7.44
C TYR A 79 -1.43 7.01 6.78
N GLU A 80 -1.06 8.28 6.93
CA GLU A 80 0.14 8.86 6.33
C GLU A 80 1.40 8.18 6.86
N TRP A 81 1.42 7.78 8.14
CA TRP A 81 2.47 6.96 8.72
C TRP A 81 2.58 5.58 8.11
N ALA A 82 1.44 4.89 8.02
CA ALA A 82 1.39 3.58 7.40
C ALA A 82 1.89 3.64 5.95
N PHE A 83 1.52 4.70 5.22
CA PHE A 83 2.02 4.95 3.87
C PHE A 83 3.50 5.31 3.82
N ALA A 84 4.01 6.15 4.75
CA ALA A 84 5.44 6.45 4.83
C ALA A 84 6.28 5.19 5.04
N ALA A 85 5.87 4.33 5.99
CA ALA A 85 6.50 3.03 6.22
C ALA A 85 6.41 2.12 4.98
N ALA A 86 5.25 2.09 4.31
CA ALA A 86 5.07 1.34 3.08
C ALA A 86 5.95 1.86 1.92
N PHE A 87 6.16 3.17 1.81
CA PHE A 87 7.04 3.77 0.81
C PHE A 87 8.50 3.38 1.07
N LEU A 88 8.96 3.44 2.33
CA LEU A 88 10.30 2.99 2.69
C LEU A 88 10.50 1.48 2.42
N ALA A 89 9.53 0.65 2.79
CA ALA A 89 9.58 -0.79 2.51
C ALA A 89 9.61 -1.06 1.00
N THR A 90 8.79 -0.34 0.22
CA THR A 90 8.75 -0.44 -1.24
C THR A 90 10.05 0.04 -1.88
N ALA A 91 10.64 1.12 -1.38
CA ALA A 91 11.93 1.62 -1.80
C ALA A 91 13.05 0.61 -1.51
N GLY A 92 13.07 0.00 -0.32
CA GLY A 92 14.01 -1.07 0.04
C GLY A 92 13.87 -2.29 -0.88
N LEU A 93 12.64 -2.73 -1.18
CA LEU A 93 12.39 -3.77 -2.16
C LEU A 93 12.88 -3.38 -3.56
N ALA A 94 12.76 -2.10 -3.92
CA ALA A 94 13.18 -1.58 -5.21
C ALA A 94 14.72 -1.53 -5.32
N VAL A 95 15.43 -1.07 -4.29
CA VAL A 95 16.91 -1.13 -4.20
C VAL A 95 17.41 -2.57 -4.26
N ALA A 96 16.69 -3.50 -3.61
CA ALA A 96 17.00 -4.93 -3.69
C ALA A 96 16.55 -5.59 -5.02
N HIS A 97 16.06 -4.79 -5.98
CA HIS A 97 15.58 -5.21 -7.30
C HIS A 97 14.58 -6.38 -7.24
N ARG A 98 13.71 -6.39 -6.22
CA ARG A 98 12.72 -7.47 -6.03
C ARG A 98 11.53 -7.26 -6.95
N ARG A 99 11.05 -8.33 -7.61
CA ARG A 99 9.87 -8.26 -8.51
C ARG A 99 8.61 -7.72 -7.84
N ALA A 100 8.45 -7.94 -6.53
CA ALA A 100 7.32 -7.42 -5.76
C ALA A 100 7.30 -5.89 -5.72
N ALA A 101 8.47 -5.24 -5.72
CA ALA A 101 8.63 -3.79 -5.61
C ALA A 101 7.84 -3.04 -6.69
N ARG A 102 7.77 -3.58 -7.91
CA ARG A 102 7.06 -2.92 -9.01
C ARG A 102 5.56 -2.76 -8.73
N SER A 103 4.91 -3.82 -8.29
CA SER A 103 3.47 -3.78 -8.00
C SER A 103 3.15 -2.92 -6.77
N ALA A 104 4.02 -2.99 -5.75
CA ALA A 104 3.96 -2.12 -4.59
C ALA A 104 4.12 -0.65 -4.99
N ALA A 105 5.13 -0.34 -5.81
CA ALA A 105 5.40 1.02 -6.29
C ALA A 105 4.28 1.57 -7.17
N LEU A 106 3.71 0.77 -8.07
CA LEU A 106 2.55 1.20 -8.86
C LEU A 106 1.34 1.50 -7.97
N PHE A 107 1.09 0.68 -6.95
CA PHE A 107 0.03 0.94 -5.97
C PHE A 107 0.30 2.25 -5.20
N SER A 108 1.51 2.42 -4.67
CA SER A 108 1.96 3.64 -3.99
C SER A 108 1.84 4.89 -4.87
N GLY A 109 2.28 4.81 -6.14
CA GLY A 109 2.19 5.90 -7.11
C GLY A 109 0.75 6.27 -7.45
N CYS A 110 -0.13 5.28 -7.66
CA CYS A 110 -1.55 5.54 -7.88
C CYS A 110 -2.22 6.19 -6.65
N PHE A 111 -1.86 5.74 -5.45
CA PHE A 111 -2.38 6.34 -4.21
C PHE A 111 -1.93 7.79 -4.04
N LEU A 112 -0.63 8.08 -4.24
CA LEU A 112 -0.11 9.45 -4.19
C LEU A 112 -0.75 10.34 -5.25
N LEU A 113 -0.98 9.81 -6.46
CA LEU A 113 -1.69 10.54 -7.50
C LEU A 113 -3.12 10.88 -7.07
N ALA A 114 -3.85 9.92 -6.48
CA ALA A 114 -5.20 10.16 -5.98
C ALA A 114 -5.25 11.25 -4.90
N VAL A 115 -4.31 11.20 -3.94
CA VAL A 115 -4.17 12.25 -2.90
C VAL A 115 -3.86 13.61 -3.54
N SER A 116 -2.95 13.65 -4.52
CA SER A 116 -2.54 14.89 -5.19
C SER A 116 -3.66 15.48 -6.05
N LEU A 117 -4.44 14.64 -6.73
CA LEU A 117 -5.60 15.07 -7.51
C LEU A 117 -6.71 15.63 -6.61
N ARG A 118 -6.97 14.98 -5.48
CA ARG A 118 -7.89 15.50 -4.46
C ARG A 118 -7.48 16.89 -3.98
N GLU A 119 -6.19 17.07 -3.72
CA GLU A 119 -5.64 18.36 -3.31
C GLU A 119 -5.81 19.42 -4.41
N ALA A 120 -5.52 19.05 -5.66
CA ALA A 120 -5.70 19.92 -6.81
C ALA A 120 -7.17 20.36 -7.00
N VAL A 121 -8.13 19.49 -6.70
CA VAL A 121 -9.56 19.84 -6.66
C VAL A 121 -9.82 20.91 -5.59
N GLY A 122 -9.26 20.73 -4.39
CA GLY A 122 -9.38 21.71 -3.29
C GLY A 122 -8.82 23.08 -3.65
N LEU A 123 -7.72 23.14 -4.41
CA LEU A 123 -7.11 24.40 -4.85
C LEU A 123 -8.00 25.23 -5.81
N PHE A 124 -9.12 24.71 -6.32
CA PHE A 124 -10.08 25.54 -7.05
C PHE A 124 -10.93 26.42 -6.12
N ASP A 125 -10.99 26.12 -4.83
CA ASP A 125 -11.66 26.95 -3.83
C ASP A 125 -10.78 28.13 -3.41
N ALA A 126 -11.33 29.35 -3.46
CA ALA A 126 -10.59 30.56 -3.17
C ALA A 126 -10.22 30.69 -1.68
N ALA A 127 -11.12 30.30 -0.78
CA ALA A 127 -10.85 30.37 0.66
C ALA A 127 -9.78 29.34 1.05
N TYR A 128 -9.81 28.15 0.42
CA TYR A 128 -8.78 27.14 0.65
C TYR A 128 -7.40 27.56 0.13
N ARG A 129 -7.33 28.20 -1.04
CA ARG A 129 -6.07 28.79 -1.54
C ARG A 129 -5.54 29.91 -0.64
N ASP A 130 -6.42 30.72 -0.07
CA ASP A 130 -6.03 31.81 0.83
C ASP A 130 -5.33 31.28 2.08
N GLN A 131 -5.78 30.13 2.61
CA GLN A 131 -5.12 29.47 3.74
C GLN A 131 -3.64 29.19 3.48
N TYR A 132 -3.29 28.73 2.27
CA TYR A 132 -1.89 28.49 1.87
C TYR A 132 -1.03 29.75 1.87
N ALA A 133 -1.63 30.93 1.69
CA ALA A 133 -0.93 32.22 1.74
C ALA A 133 -0.86 32.79 3.16
N THR A 134 -1.86 32.54 3.99
CA THR A 134 -1.96 33.11 5.35
C THR A 134 -1.28 32.25 6.43
N ASP A 135 -1.21 30.93 6.22
CA ASP A 135 -0.59 30.02 7.18
C ASP A 135 0.94 30.03 7.03
N PRO A 136 1.72 30.18 8.12
CA PRO A 136 3.18 30.20 8.06
C PRO A 136 3.80 28.92 7.47
N LEU A 137 3.08 27.80 7.51
CA LEU A 137 3.49 26.50 6.96
C LEU A 137 2.86 26.21 5.59
N GLY A 138 1.98 27.08 5.10
CA GLY A 138 1.27 26.88 3.83
C GLY A 138 2.22 26.62 2.66
N GLY A 139 3.28 27.43 2.52
CA GLY A 139 4.28 27.22 1.47
C GLY A 139 4.95 25.83 1.52
N TRP A 140 5.29 25.35 2.72
CA TRP A 140 5.88 24.01 2.91
C TRP A 140 4.87 22.89 2.65
N ALA A 141 3.63 23.06 3.10
CA ALA A 141 2.55 22.11 2.86
C ALA A 141 2.31 21.96 1.35
N LEU A 142 2.21 23.08 0.62
CA LEU A 142 2.04 23.09 -0.83
C LEU A 142 3.24 22.42 -1.53
N ALA A 143 4.47 22.73 -1.13
CA ALA A 143 5.67 22.09 -1.67
C ALA A 143 5.65 20.56 -1.46
N THR A 144 5.14 20.09 -0.31
CA THR A 144 5.01 18.66 -0.01
C THR A 144 3.95 18.00 -0.90
N ARG A 145 2.82 18.68 -1.16
CA ARG A 145 1.79 18.20 -2.10
C ARG A 145 2.32 18.12 -3.52
N VAL A 146 3.06 19.14 -3.98
CA VAL A 146 3.73 19.15 -5.29
C VAL A 146 4.76 18.04 -5.38
N LEU A 147 5.56 17.81 -4.34
CA LEU A 147 6.51 16.71 -4.26
C LEU A 147 5.79 15.35 -4.39
N GLY A 148 4.65 15.17 -3.72
CA GLY A 148 3.82 13.97 -3.83
C GLY A 148 3.35 13.70 -5.26
N LEU A 149 2.91 14.75 -5.98
CA LEU A 149 2.52 14.66 -7.38
C LEU A 149 3.70 14.28 -8.29
N VAL A 150 4.86 14.94 -8.11
CA VAL A 150 6.08 14.64 -8.88
C VAL A 150 6.52 13.20 -8.67
N VAL A 151 6.53 12.74 -7.41
CA VAL A 151 6.86 11.37 -7.04
C VAL A 151 5.88 10.38 -7.68
N ALA A 152 4.59 10.66 -7.61
CA ALA A 152 3.57 9.82 -8.24
C ALA A 152 3.79 9.67 -9.75
N VAL A 153 3.94 10.80 -10.45
CA VAL A 153 4.17 10.81 -11.90
C VAL A 153 5.49 10.10 -12.25
N ALA A 154 6.57 10.37 -11.54
CA ALA A 154 7.86 9.72 -11.76
C ALA A 154 7.78 8.21 -11.57
N VAL A 155 7.18 7.73 -10.47
CA VAL A 155 7.03 6.30 -10.20
C VAL A 155 6.16 5.61 -11.25
N LEU A 156 5.05 6.21 -11.65
CA LEU A 156 4.16 5.64 -12.66
C LEU A 156 4.85 5.60 -14.03
N THR A 157 5.47 6.70 -14.44
CA THR A 157 6.15 6.80 -15.75
C THR A 157 7.36 5.89 -15.86
N THR A 158 8.08 5.59 -14.77
CA THR A 158 9.19 4.62 -14.82
C THR A 158 8.71 3.17 -14.74
N MET A 159 7.70 2.86 -13.93
CA MET A 159 7.27 1.47 -13.66
C MET A 159 6.26 0.90 -14.66
N PHE A 160 5.51 1.75 -15.40
CA PHE A 160 4.62 1.29 -16.46
C PHE A 160 5.39 0.75 -17.69
N PRO A 161 6.39 1.43 -18.27
CA PRO A 161 7.14 0.92 -19.41
C PRO A 161 7.90 -0.36 -19.08
N ALA A 162 8.45 -0.49 -17.86
CA ALA A 162 9.09 -1.73 -17.39
C ALA A 162 8.11 -2.94 -17.40
N ALA A 163 6.80 -2.68 -17.36
CA ALA A 163 5.78 -3.71 -17.56
C ALA A 163 5.75 -4.27 -18.97
N GLU A 164 5.80 -3.35 -19.93
CA GLU A 164 5.50 -3.61 -21.31
C GLU A 164 6.69 -4.25 -22.01
N HIS A 165 7.91 -3.74 -21.76
CA HIS A 165 9.15 -4.34 -22.26
C HIS A 165 9.26 -5.81 -21.83
N ARG A 166 8.89 -6.12 -20.58
CA ARG A 166 8.86 -7.49 -20.10
C ARG A 166 7.79 -8.35 -20.79
N ARG A 167 6.62 -7.80 -21.10
CA ARG A 167 5.56 -8.53 -21.83
C ARG A 167 5.94 -8.75 -23.29
N ARG A 168 6.49 -7.75 -23.96
CA ARG A 168 6.94 -7.82 -25.36
C ARG A 168 8.09 -8.80 -25.54
N ARG A 169 9.15 -8.70 -24.73
CA ARG A 169 10.23 -9.71 -24.73
C ARG A 169 9.73 -11.12 -24.47
N ARG A 170 8.76 -11.28 -23.55
CA ARG A 170 8.16 -12.59 -23.30
C ARG A 170 7.36 -13.14 -24.49
N ALA A 171 6.83 -12.27 -25.34
CA ALA A 171 6.16 -12.65 -26.58
C ALA A 171 7.17 -12.94 -27.70
N GLU A 172 8.26 -12.18 -27.78
CA GLU A 172 9.30 -12.30 -28.81
C GLU A 172 10.27 -13.47 -28.56
N SER A 173 10.61 -13.77 -27.30
CA SER A 173 11.54 -14.84 -26.94
C SER A 173 10.91 -16.24 -26.87
N ALA A 174 9.72 -16.45 -27.45
CA ALA A 174 8.98 -17.72 -27.32
C ALA A 174 8.89 -18.51 -28.65
N PRO A 175 9.87 -19.37 -28.98
CA PRO A 175 9.62 -20.56 -29.79
C PRO A 175 9.01 -21.64 -28.89
N ALA A 176 7.70 -21.88 -28.97
CA ALA A 176 6.90 -23.04 -28.50
C ALA A 176 7.33 -23.85 -27.24
N ALA A 177 8.18 -23.34 -26.36
CA ALA A 177 8.67 -24.06 -25.20
C ALA A 177 7.56 -24.10 -24.13
N PRO A 178 7.29 -25.27 -23.54
CA PRO A 178 6.26 -25.41 -22.54
C PRO A 178 6.56 -24.48 -21.37
N ARG A 179 5.63 -23.54 -21.14
CA ARG A 179 5.69 -22.60 -20.02
C ARG A 179 5.94 -23.39 -18.73
N PRO A 180 6.84 -22.98 -17.83
CA PRO A 180 6.72 -23.37 -16.45
C PRO A 180 5.39 -22.80 -15.94
N ALA A 181 4.38 -23.67 -15.89
CA ALA A 181 3.08 -23.35 -15.38
C ALA A 181 3.28 -22.75 -13.97
N PRO A 182 2.56 -21.66 -13.62
CA PRO A 182 2.54 -21.27 -12.22
C PRO A 182 2.10 -22.47 -11.42
N CYS A 183 2.85 -22.81 -10.37
CA CYS A 183 2.45 -23.86 -9.47
C CYS A 183 0.99 -23.60 -9.09
N ALA A 184 0.13 -24.63 -9.21
CA ALA A 184 -1.30 -24.49 -8.93
C ALA A 184 -1.54 -23.85 -7.55
N ARG A 185 -0.61 -24.08 -6.61
CA ARG A 185 -0.50 -23.44 -5.30
C ARG A 185 -0.47 -21.91 -5.36
N ASP A 186 0.39 -21.29 -6.18
CA ASP A 186 0.50 -19.83 -6.28
C ASP A 186 -0.79 -19.17 -6.76
N ARG A 187 -1.46 -19.81 -7.73
CA ARG A 187 -2.77 -19.35 -8.22
C ARG A 187 -3.85 -19.48 -7.14
N ARG A 188 -3.84 -20.59 -6.40
CA ARG A 188 -4.79 -20.83 -5.31
C ARG A 188 -4.61 -19.80 -4.19
N LEU A 189 -3.37 -19.54 -3.77
CA LEU A 189 -3.07 -18.54 -2.74
C LEU A 189 -3.48 -17.12 -3.18
N SER A 190 -3.18 -16.75 -4.43
CA SER A 190 -3.63 -15.47 -5.00
C SER A 190 -5.14 -15.33 -5.01
N ARG A 191 -5.87 -16.42 -5.35
CA ARG A 191 -7.33 -16.43 -5.32
C ARG A 191 -7.89 -16.32 -3.91
N ILE A 192 -7.32 -17.02 -2.94
CA ILE A 192 -7.72 -16.93 -1.53
C ILE A 192 -7.55 -15.49 -1.03
N CYS A 193 -6.39 -14.87 -1.25
CA CYS A 193 -6.17 -13.47 -0.91
C CYS A 193 -7.18 -12.55 -1.62
N GLY A 194 -7.47 -12.82 -2.90
CA GLY A 194 -8.47 -12.09 -3.66
C GLY A 194 -9.87 -12.18 -3.07
N VAL A 195 -10.31 -13.38 -2.66
CA VAL A 195 -11.60 -13.58 -2.00
C VAL A 195 -11.66 -12.84 -0.66
N LEU A 196 -10.62 -12.97 0.17
CA LEU A 196 -10.55 -12.27 1.47
C LEU A 196 -10.68 -10.75 1.29
N PHE A 197 -9.96 -10.18 0.32
CA PHE A 197 -10.03 -8.75 0.00
C PHE A 197 -11.41 -8.34 -0.53
N LEU A 198 -12.03 -9.15 -1.40
CA LEU A 198 -13.36 -8.86 -1.93
C LEU A 198 -14.42 -8.88 -0.82
N VAL A 199 -14.41 -9.90 0.04
CA VAL A 199 -15.33 -9.99 1.17
C VAL A 199 -15.16 -8.78 2.09
N MET A 200 -13.92 -8.39 2.40
CA MET A 200 -13.65 -7.21 3.22
C MET A 200 -14.12 -5.91 2.55
N GLY A 201 -13.83 -5.74 1.25
CA GLY A 201 -14.25 -4.57 0.49
C GLY A 201 -15.77 -4.43 0.45
N LEU A 202 -16.49 -5.54 0.28
CA LEU A 202 -17.95 -5.57 0.31
C LEU A 202 -18.50 -5.28 1.72
N ALA A 203 -17.90 -5.84 2.77
CA ALA A 203 -18.30 -5.58 4.14
C ALA A 203 -18.10 -4.10 4.50
N ARG A 204 -16.94 -3.52 4.19
CA ARG A 204 -16.69 -2.08 4.40
C ARG A 204 -17.62 -1.20 3.57
N LEU A 205 -17.87 -1.56 2.31
CA LEU A 205 -18.82 -0.82 1.47
C LEU A 205 -20.24 -0.86 2.07
N ALA A 206 -20.68 -2.01 2.57
CA ALA A 206 -21.99 -2.15 3.21
C ALA A 206 -22.10 -1.28 4.47
N TRP A 207 -21.04 -1.24 5.30
CA TRP A 207 -20.97 -0.31 6.44
C TRP A 207 -21.01 1.15 5.99
N THR A 208 -20.20 1.55 5.01
CA THR A 208 -20.20 2.92 4.50
C THR A 208 -21.58 3.32 3.94
N VAL A 209 -22.24 2.44 3.18
CA VAL A 209 -23.59 2.70 2.66
C VAL A 209 -24.60 2.81 3.81
N ARG A 210 -24.54 1.91 4.79
CA ARG A 210 -25.40 1.96 5.97
C ARG A 210 -25.24 3.30 6.70
N ASP A 211 -24.01 3.69 7.00
CA ASP A 211 -23.69 4.94 7.69
C ASP A 211 -24.27 6.13 6.91
N LEU A 212 -24.09 6.15 5.58
CA LEU A 212 -24.63 7.18 4.69
C LEU A 212 -26.16 7.21 4.59
N THR A 213 -26.83 6.07 4.81
CA THR A 213 -28.29 5.99 4.83
C THR A 213 -28.92 6.31 6.18
N THR A 214 -28.09 6.45 7.23
CA THR A 214 -28.58 6.77 8.58
C THR A 214 -29.00 8.24 8.64
N ALA A 215 -30.18 8.52 9.21
CA ALA A 215 -30.73 9.87 9.25
C ALA A 215 -29.78 10.84 9.97
N GLY A 216 -29.39 11.93 9.30
CA GLY A 216 -28.49 12.95 9.84
C GLY A 216 -27.13 13.05 9.14
N MET A 217 -26.76 12.09 8.29
CA MET A 217 -25.54 12.18 7.46
C MET A 217 -25.81 12.87 6.11
N ASP A 218 -25.06 13.93 5.83
CA ASP A 218 -25.06 14.59 4.52
C ASP A 218 -24.17 13.83 3.53
N THR A 219 -24.79 12.96 2.72
CA THR A 219 -24.09 12.16 1.71
C THR A 219 -23.33 13.03 0.71
N ALA A 220 -23.88 14.19 0.34
CA ALA A 220 -23.23 15.08 -0.61
C ALA A 220 -21.95 15.67 0.00
N ARG A 221 -22.00 16.09 1.26
CA ARG A 221 -20.83 16.54 2.01
C ARG A 221 -19.79 15.44 2.20
N TYR A 222 -20.21 14.21 2.48
CA TYR A 222 -19.31 13.06 2.61
C TYR A 222 -18.56 12.77 1.30
N LEU A 223 -19.29 12.68 0.18
CA LEU A 223 -18.68 12.45 -1.14
C LEU A 223 -17.78 13.60 -1.56
N ARG A 224 -18.18 14.84 -1.26
CA ARG A 224 -17.34 16.01 -1.48
C ARG A 224 -16.07 15.92 -0.63
N GLY A 225 -16.17 15.57 0.65
CA GLY A 225 -15.01 15.37 1.52
C GLY A 225 -14.02 14.33 0.99
N ALA A 226 -14.50 13.30 0.28
CA ALA A 226 -13.60 12.33 -0.33
C ALA A 226 -12.85 12.86 -1.56
N VAL A 227 -13.43 13.78 -2.34
CA VAL A 227 -12.87 14.23 -3.63
C VAL A 227 -12.21 15.60 -3.55
N ASP A 228 -12.65 16.43 -2.61
CA ASP A 228 -12.29 17.84 -2.46
C ASP A 228 -11.47 18.02 -1.18
N GLY A 229 -10.21 18.42 -1.33
CA GLY A 229 -9.32 18.74 -0.21
C GLY A 229 -9.81 19.92 0.65
N SER A 230 -10.59 20.84 0.07
CA SER A 230 -11.00 22.08 0.76
C SER A 230 -11.99 21.87 1.90
N VAL A 231 -12.71 20.74 1.92
CA VAL A 231 -13.82 20.49 2.87
C VAL A 231 -13.35 20.44 4.32
N LEU A 232 -12.10 20.04 4.57
CA LEU A 232 -11.52 20.03 5.92
C LEU A 232 -11.26 21.44 6.46
N GLY A 233 -11.24 22.46 5.59
CA GLY A 233 -11.07 23.86 5.96
C GLY A 233 -9.77 24.17 6.71
N THR A 234 -8.81 23.25 6.71
CA THR A 234 -7.55 23.33 7.45
C THR A 234 -6.40 22.76 6.61
N LEU A 235 -5.21 23.32 6.78
CA LEU A 235 -3.97 22.86 6.17
C LEU A 235 -3.40 21.64 6.91
N ASN A 236 -4.15 20.53 6.86
CA ASN A 236 -3.68 19.26 7.40
C ASN A 236 -3.11 18.39 6.26
N LEU A 237 -1.94 17.77 6.49
CA LEU A 237 -1.42 16.78 5.53
C LEU A 237 -2.19 15.46 5.62
N ALA A 238 -2.83 15.20 6.76
CA ALA A 238 -3.70 14.06 6.95
C ALA A 238 -4.87 14.08 5.96
N ALA A 239 -5.07 12.96 5.27
CA ALA A 239 -6.23 12.76 4.43
C ALA A 239 -7.48 12.61 5.30
N SER A 240 -8.60 13.20 4.85
CA SER A 240 -9.86 13.04 5.57
C SER A 240 -10.32 11.58 5.62
N THR A 241 -11.09 11.27 6.67
CA THR A 241 -11.66 9.94 6.91
C THR A 241 -12.50 9.42 5.75
N GLU A 242 -13.22 10.30 5.03
CA GLU A 242 -14.06 9.92 3.90
C GLU A 242 -13.22 9.39 2.74
N PHE A 243 -12.10 10.04 2.44
CA PHE A 243 -11.17 9.61 1.39
C PHE A 243 -10.45 8.32 1.77
N THR A 244 -9.99 8.19 3.01
CA THR A 244 -9.28 6.97 3.44
C THR A 244 -10.22 5.78 3.50
N THR A 245 -11.47 5.98 3.93
CA THR A 245 -12.53 4.96 3.90
C THR A 245 -12.84 4.52 2.48
N LEU A 246 -13.21 5.44 1.57
CA LEU A 246 -13.51 5.09 0.18
C LEU A 246 -12.29 4.55 -0.57
N GLY A 247 -11.12 5.11 -0.33
CA GLY A 247 -9.85 4.62 -0.87
C GLY A 247 -9.55 3.19 -0.41
N SER A 248 -9.87 2.85 0.84
CA SER A 248 -9.72 1.48 1.34
C SER A 248 -10.71 0.51 0.68
N VAL A 249 -11.97 0.90 0.51
CA VAL A 249 -12.98 0.10 -0.19
C VAL A 249 -12.53 -0.16 -1.64
N LEU A 250 -12.12 0.88 -2.36
CA LEU A 250 -11.61 0.76 -3.72
C LEU A 250 -10.35 -0.11 -3.77
N GLY A 251 -9.42 0.06 -2.82
CA GLY A 251 -8.22 -0.76 -2.70
C GLY A 251 -8.55 -2.24 -2.54
N PHE A 252 -9.47 -2.57 -1.62
CA PHE A 252 -9.95 -3.94 -1.41
C PHE A 252 -10.58 -4.53 -2.66
N LEU A 253 -11.50 -3.80 -3.32
CA LEU A 253 -12.21 -4.30 -4.49
C LEU A 253 -11.27 -4.47 -5.69
N VAL A 254 -10.44 -3.47 -5.99
CA VAL A 254 -9.52 -3.51 -7.14
C VAL A 254 -8.45 -4.58 -6.95
N LEU A 255 -7.75 -4.59 -5.81
CA LEU A 255 -6.72 -5.60 -5.54
C LEU A 255 -7.35 -6.99 -5.39
N GLY A 256 -8.54 -7.09 -4.80
CA GLY A 256 -9.31 -8.31 -4.70
C GLY A 256 -9.64 -8.93 -6.06
N VAL A 257 -10.21 -8.14 -6.99
CA VAL A 257 -10.48 -8.58 -8.36
C VAL A 257 -9.20 -8.98 -9.09
N LEU A 258 -8.14 -8.18 -8.99
CA LEU A 258 -6.86 -8.46 -9.66
C LEU A 258 -6.21 -9.76 -9.15
N ALA A 259 -6.25 -9.98 -7.83
CA ALA A 259 -5.74 -11.18 -7.17
C ALA A 259 -6.61 -12.42 -7.47
N PHE A 260 -7.93 -12.27 -7.50
CA PHE A 260 -8.88 -13.32 -7.85
C PHE A 260 -8.70 -13.81 -9.30
N ARG A 261 -8.43 -12.88 -10.23
CA ARG A 261 -8.05 -13.21 -11.62
C ARG A 261 -6.64 -13.81 -11.76
N ALA A 262 -5.97 -14.09 -10.65
CA ALA A 262 -4.65 -14.72 -10.55
C ALA A 262 -3.57 -13.99 -11.37
N ARG A 263 -3.63 -12.65 -11.43
CA ARG A 263 -2.56 -11.86 -12.04
C ARG A 263 -1.32 -11.96 -11.16
N ARG A 264 -0.23 -12.53 -11.69
CA ARG A 264 1.02 -12.77 -10.94
C ARG A 264 1.69 -11.51 -10.39
N ASP A 265 1.39 -10.36 -10.96
CA ASP A 265 2.08 -9.10 -10.70
C ASP A 265 1.41 -8.23 -9.64
N VAL A 266 0.59 -8.79 -8.72
CA VAL A 266 -0.11 -7.98 -7.68
C VAL A 266 0.41 -8.22 -6.27
N ARG A 267 1.37 -9.13 -6.08
CA ARG A 267 1.81 -9.58 -4.74
C ARG A 267 2.33 -8.45 -3.86
N GLY A 268 3.14 -7.55 -4.41
CA GLY A 268 3.68 -6.42 -3.63
C GLY A 268 2.60 -5.41 -3.28
N ALA A 269 1.65 -5.13 -4.19
CA ALA A 269 0.51 -4.27 -3.90
C ALA A 269 -0.38 -4.85 -2.79
N LEU A 270 -0.68 -6.17 -2.86
CA LEU A 270 -1.42 -6.87 -1.82
C LEU A 270 -0.71 -6.81 -0.47
N LEU A 271 0.60 -7.05 -0.44
CA LEU A 271 1.39 -7.02 0.79
C LEU A 271 1.38 -5.61 1.41
N VAL A 272 1.67 -4.58 0.62
CA VAL A 272 1.66 -3.19 1.10
C VAL A 272 0.29 -2.81 1.64
N PHE A 273 -0.78 -3.05 0.87
CA PHE A 273 -2.12 -2.68 1.29
C PHE A 273 -2.58 -3.49 2.51
N ALA A 274 -2.33 -4.80 2.55
CA ALA A 274 -2.67 -5.64 3.70
C ALA A 274 -1.90 -5.19 4.95
N SER A 275 -0.62 -4.84 4.84
CA SER A 275 0.16 -4.34 5.98
C SER A 275 -0.37 -3.01 6.52
N ILE A 276 -0.76 -2.09 5.63
CA ILE A 276 -1.38 -0.81 6.03
C ILE A 276 -2.71 -1.07 6.75
N GLN A 277 -3.60 -1.88 6.15
CA GLN A 277 -4.90 -2.20 6.77
C GLN A 277 -4.75 -2.96 8.08
N LEU A 278 -3.77 -3.87 8.18
CA LEU A 278 -3.46 -4.59 9.41
C LEU A 278 -3.03 -3.62 10.53
N TYR A 279 -2.14 -2.68 10.23
CA TYR A 279 -1.72 -1.66 11.20
C TYR A 279 -2.91 -0.83 11.70
N LEU A 280 -3.75 -0.36 10.78
CA LEU A 280 -4.92 0.43 11.13
C LEU A 280 -5.93 -0.38 11.95
N THR A 281 -6.16 -1.64 11.59
CA THR A 281 -7.04 -2.55 12.34
C THR A 281 -6.52 -2.78 13.76
N VAL A 282 -5.21 -3.02 13.92
CA VAL A 282 -4.58 -3.18 15.24
C VAL A 282 -4.76 -1.90 16.07
N ARG A 283 -4.53 -0.73 15.47
CA ARG A 283 -4.75 0.57 16.14
C ARG A 283 -6.22 0.74 16.58
N THR A 284 -7.18 0.37 15.74
CA THR A 284 -8.61 0.37 16.11
C THR A 284 -8.90 -0.59 17.25
N VAL A 285 -8.33 -1.81 17.23
CA VAL A 285 -8.51 -2.76 18.35
C VAL A 285 -7.92 -2.21 19.64
N VAL A 286 -6.71 -1.63 19.62
CA VAL A 286 -6.11 -1.00 20.80
C VAL A 286 -6.99 0.14 21.33
N TRP A 287 -7.51 0.99 20.45
CA TRP A 287 -8.46 2.05 20.83
C TRP A 287 -9.69 1.51 21.55
N LEU A 288 -10.34 0.49 20.98
CA LEU A 288 -11.54 -0.13 21.54
C LEU A 288 -11.26 -0.77 22.91
N THR A 289 -10.04 -1.30 23.11
CA THR A 289 -9.62 -1.85 24.41
C THR A 289 -9.37 -0.76 25.44
N VAL A 290 -8.66 0.30 25.06
CA VAL A 290 -8.31 1.41 25.98
C VAL A 290 -9.55 2.20 26.41
N THR A 291 -10.58 2.27 25.56
CA THR A 291 -11.81 3.02 25.83
C THR A 291 -12.93 2.19 26.48
N ASP A 292 -12.66 0.93 26.85
CA ASP A 292 -13.67 -0.05 27.35
C ASP A 292 -14.85 -0.30 26.39
N PHE A 293 -14.75 0.18 25.14
CA PHE A 293 -15.81 0.12 24.14
C PHE A 293 -16.07 -1.31 23.65
N PHE A 294 -15.11 -2.23 23.85
CA PHE A 294 -15.29 -3.66 23.60
C PHE A 294 -16.50 -4.23 24.34
N ASN A 295 -16.66 -3.93 25.63
CA ASN A 295 -17.75 -4.49 26.43
C ASN A 295 -19.12 -3.90 26.00
N GLN A 296 -19.15 -2.59 25.77
CA GLN A 296 -20.37 -1.88 25.33
C GLN A 296 -20.83 -2.32 23.93
N SER A 297 -19.89 -2.67 23.05
CA SER A 297 -20.22 -3.09 21.68
C SER A 297 -21.00 -4.41 21.62
N PHE A 298 -20.86 -5.30 22.62
CA PHE A 298 -21.64 -6.54 22.65
C PHE A 298 -23.07 -6.36 23.16
N GLU A 299 -23.41 -5.18 23.68
CA GLU A 299 -24.77 -4.87 24.15
C GLU A 299 -25.76 -4.65 23.00
N THR A 300 -25.27 -4.38 21.79
CA THR A 300 -26.09 -4.15 20.60
C THR A 300 -25.72 -5.11 19.47
N PRO A 301 -26.69 -5.54 18.63
CA PRO A 301 -26.39 -6.39 17.47
C PRO A 301 -25.46 -5.69 16.47
N GLU A 302 -25.51 -4.35 16.41
CA GLU A 302 -24.69 -3.54 15.52
C GLU A 302 -23.23 -3.50 15.99
N GLY A 303 -23.00 -3.28 17.29
CA GLY A 303 -21.67 -3.34 17.87
C GLY A 303 -21.08 -4.75 17.76
N ALA A 304 -21.87 -5.80 18.00
CA ALA A 304 -21.43 -7.18 17.82
C ALA A 304 -21.02 -7.47 16.36
N LEU A 305 -21.79 -7.00 15.37
CA LEU A 305 -21.45 -7.13 13.96
C LEU A 305 -20.16 -6.35 13.62
N SER A 306 -20.01 -5.12 14.14
CA SER A 306 -18.81 -4.30 13.95
C SER A 306 -17.56 -4.99 14.50
N MET A 307 -17.65 -5.58 15.70
CA MET A 307 -16.58 -6.37 16.30
C MET A 307 -16.25 -7.63 15.48
N ALA A 308 -17.26 -8.34 14.99
CA ALA A 308 -17.06 -9.50 14.11
C ALA A 308 -16.36 -9.10 12.80
N THR A 309 -16.73 -7.96 12.21
CA THR A 309 -16.05 -7.45 11.00
C THR A 309 -14.61 -7.03 11.27
N THR A 310 -14.33 -6.41 12.42
CA THR A 310 -12.97 -6.04 12.82
C THR A 310 -12.10 -7.27 13.07
N ALA A 311 -12.63 -8.28 13.76
CA ALA A 311 -11.94 -9.55 13.98
C ALA A 311 -11.66 -10.29 12.67
N PHE A 312 -12.64 -10.31 11.76
CA PHE A 312 -12.46 -10.88 10.42
C PHE A 312 -11.40 -10.10 9.63
N GLU A 313 -11.36 -8.76 9.74
CA GLU A 313 -10.32 -7.95 9.09
C GLU A 313 -8.93 -8.28 9.59
N LEU A 314 -8.75 -8.35 10.90
CA LEU A 314 -7.49 -8.71 11.52
C LEU A 314 -6.99 -10.08 11.01
N ALA A 315 -7.87 -11.09 11.02
CA ALA A 315 -7.56 -12.43 10.55
C ALA A 315 -7.26 -12.46 9.03
N ALA A 316 -8.06 -11.76 8.23
CA ALA A 316 -7.91 -11.71 6.78
C ALA A 316 -6.61 -11.02 6.35
N MET A 317 -6.27 -9.87 6.94
CA MET A 317 -5.03 -9.14 6.60
C MET A 317 -3.80 -9.91 7.07
N THR A 318 -3.82 -10.49 8.27
CA THR A 318 -2.73 -11.35 8.77
C THR A 318 -2.53 -12.55 7.84
N SER A 319 -3.62 -13.22 7.44
CA SER A 319 -3.56 -14.33 6.49
C SER A 319 -2.96 -13.90 5.15
N ALA A 320 -3.39 -12.75 4.61
CA ALA A 320 -2.85 -12.24 3.35
C ALA A 320 -1.34 -11.96 3.43
N VAL A 321 -0.88 -11.31 4.51
CA VAL A 321 0.55 -11.04 4.74
C VAL A 321 1.35 -12.34 4.82
N VAL A 322 0.90 -13.30 5.65
CA VAL A 322 1.57 -14.60 5.82
C VAL A 322 1.61 -15.40 4.52
N LEU A 323 0.49 -15.48 3.79
CA LEU A 323 0.41 -16.22 2.53
C LEU A 323 1.28 -15.60 1.43
N VAL A 324 1.40 -14.27 1.38
CA VAL A 324 2.23 -13.59 0.38
C VAL A 324 3.72 -13.72 0.71
N MET A 325 4.11 -13.68 2.00
CA MET A 325 5.50 -13.86 2.43
C MET A 325 5.95 -15.34 2.34
N GLY A 326 5.14 -16.28 2.83
CA GLY A 326 5.47 -17.70 2.90
C GLY A 326 5.61 -18.42 1.55
N ALA A 327 5.02 -17.88 0.48
CA ALA A 327 5.16 -18.44 -0.87
C ALA A 327 6.59 -18.34 -1.45
N GLY A 328 7.50 -17.60 -0.81
CA GLY A 328 8.90 -17.46 -1.23
C GLY A 328 9.88 -18.46 -0.64
N ALA A 329 9.59 -19.04 0.53
CA ALA A 329 10.54 -19.82 1.32
C ALA A 329 10.65 -21.30 0.91
N GLY A 330 9.56 -21.92 0.47
CA GLY A 330 9.51 -23.38 0.19
C GLY A 330 10.12 -23.83 -1.14
N ARG A 331 11.18 -23.19 -1.64
CA ARG A 331 11.83 -23.56 -2.93
C ARG A 331 13.28 -24.02 -2.78
N GLY A 332 13.80 -24.09 -1.55
CA GLY A 332 15.19 -24.43 -1.26
C GLY A 332 15.46 -25.89 -0.87
N ASP A 333 14.46 -26.62 -0.36
CA ASP A 333 14.74 -27.84 0.43
C ASP A 333 14.40 -29.17 -0.27
N ASP A 334 13.82 -29.14 -1.47
CA ASP A 334 13.50 -30.35 -2.24
C ASP A 334 14.54 -30.61 -3.35
N VAL A 335 15.81 -30.72 -2.97
CA VAL A 335 16.77 -31.49 -3.79
C VAL A 335 16.89 -32.84 -3.10
N PRO A 336 16.20 -33.90 -3.57
CA PRO A 336 16.46 -35.24 -3.09
C PRO A 336 17.94 -35.52 -3.38
N GLY A 337 18.71 -35.76 -2.32
CA GLY A 337 20.07 -36.25 -2.44
C GLY A 337 20.05 -37.44 -3.38
N ASP A 338 20.78 -37.30 -4.49
CA ASP A 338 21.06 -38.36 -5.43
C ASP A 338 22.03 -39.31 -4.72
N ASP A 339 21.49 -40.13 -3.81
CA ASP A 339 22.15 -41.28 -3.23
C ASP A 339 22.26 -42.37 -4.31
N ARG A 340 23.11 -42.12 -5.30
CA ARG A 340 23.61 -43.13 -6.23
C ARG A 340 25.08 -42.87 -6.53
N ALA A 341 25.94 -43.55 -5.80
CA ALA A 341 26.92 -44.50 -6.35
C ALA A 341 27.93 -44.95 -5.27
N PRO A 342 28.66 -46.06 -5.47
CA PRO A 342 28.50 -47.13 -6.47
C PRO A 342 27.95 -48.45 -5.90
#